data_AF-A0A661NWM1-F1
#
_entry.id   AF-A0A661NWM1-F1
#
_cell.length_a   1.000
_cell.length_b   1.000
_cell.length_c   1.000
_cell.angle_alpha   90.00
_cell.angle_beta   90.00
_cell.angle_gamma   90.00
#
_symmetry.space_group_name_H-M   'P 1'
#
loop_
_entity.id
_entity.type
_entity.pdbx_description
1 polymer ?
#
loop_
_entity_poly.entity_id
_entity_poly.type
_entity_poly.pdbx_seq_one_letter_code
_entity_poly.pdbx_strand_id
1 'polypeptide(L)' 'MIDCTKMRAAARRILLENLRGKASALLLERLQKRLESCPPEDAEIRKCFRNIAVSVTMFVDEELGRELEKKLLALCDY' A
#
# COMPACT_ATOMS: atom_id res chain seq x y z
N MET A 1 19.80 0.48 5.41
CA MET A 1 19.44 0.74 4.01
C MET A 1 18.24 -0.14 3.72
N ILE A 2 17.07 0.46 3.49
CA ILE A 2 15.80 -0.27 3.35
C ILE A 2 15.87 -1.15 2.09
N ASP A 3 15.64 -2.46 2.25
CA ASP A 3 15.52 -3.39 1.14
C ASP A 3 14.14 -3.20 0.47
N CYS A 4 14.08 -2.22 -0.44
CA CYS A 4 12.85 -1.80 -1.09
C CYS A 4 12.16 -2.94 -1.85
N THR A 5 12.91 -3.93 -2.33
CA THR A 5 12.34 -5.09 -3.02
C THR A 5 11.52 -5.95 -2.05
N LYS A 6 12.06 -6.25 -0.87
CA LYS A 6 11.35 -7.01 0.18
C LYS A 6 10.14 -6.23 0.70
N MET A 7 10.29 -4.94 0.92
CA MET A 7 9.19 -4.06 1.34
C MET A 7 8.05 -4.03 0.33
N ARG A 8 8.35 -3.84 -0.97
CA ARG A 8 7.33 -3.85 -2.03
C ARG A 8 6.62 -5.20 -2.11
N ALA A 9 7.35 -6.31 -1.98
CA ALA A 9 6.74 -7.64 -1.96
C ALA A 9 5.79 -7.82 -0.76
N ALA A 10 6.19 -7.36 0.43
CA ALA A 10 5.36 -7.38 1.63
C ALA A 10 4.11 -6.49 1.49
N ALA A 11 4.29 -5.26 1.01
CA ALA A 11 3.19 -4.33 0.78
C ALA A 11 2.21 -4.84 -0.29
N ARG A 12 2.70 -5.52 -1.34
CA ARG A 12 1.86 -6.16 -2.35
C ARG A 12 1.01 -7.28 -1.76
N ARG A 13 1.58 -8.09 -0.86
CA ARG A 13 0.81 -9.12 -0.12
C ARG A 13 -0.28 -8.49 0.74
N ILE A 14 0.06 -7.48 1.54
CA ILE A 14 -0.91 -6.75 2.37
C ILE A 14 -2.06 -6.22 1.51
N LEU A 15 -1.76 -5.56 0.39
CA LEU A 15 -2.77 -5.07 -0.54
C LEU A 15 -3.69 -6.18 -1.04
N LEU A 16 -3.11 -7.28 -1.51
CA LEU A 16 -3.87 -8.42 -2.03
C LEU A 16 -4.77 -9.04 -0.95
N GLU A 17 -4.24 -9.29 0.25
CA GLU A 17 -4.99 -9.93 1.33
C GLU A 17 -6.15 -9.08 1.83
N ASN A 18 -5.94 -7.76 1.96
CA ASN A 18 -6.95 -6.85 2.52
C ASN A 18 -7.99 -6.41 1.49
N LEU A 19 -7.60 -6.31 0.21
CA LEU A 19 -8.49 -5.82 -0.85
C LEU A 19 -9.18 -6.94 -1.65
N ARG A 20 -8.77 -8.21 -1.49
CA ARG A 20 -9.39 -9.34 -2.17
C ARG A 20 -10.89 -9.41 -1.86
N GLY A 21 -11.70 -9.32 -2.91
CA GLY A 21 -13.16 -9.35 -2.80
C GLY A 21 -13.80 -8.06 -2.28
N LYS A 22 -13.00 -7.05 -1.91
CA LYS A 22 -13.49 -5.73 -1.44
C LYS A 22 -13.24 -4.60 -2.45
N ALA A 23 -12.13 -4.67 -3.20
CA ALA A 23 -11.80 -3.72 -4.25
C ALA A 23 -12.07 -4.29 -5.65
N SER A 24 -12.33 -3.39 -6.61
CA SER A 24 -12.35 -3.76 -8.02
C SER A 24 -10.95 -4.19 -8.50
N ALA A 25 -10.89 -5.10 -9.48
CA ALA A 25 -9.62 -5.54 -10.07
C ALA A 25 -8.81 -4.37 -10.64
N LEU A 26 -9.50 -3.36 -11.22
CA LEU A 26 -8.87 -2.16 -11.76
C LEU A 26 -8.23 -1.29 -10.67
N LEU A 27 -8.91 -1.10 -9.52
CA LEU A 27 -8.35 -0.37 -8.40
C LEU A 27 -7.11 -1.09 -7.87
N LEU A 28 -7.20 -2.42 -7.71
CA LEU A 28 -6.11 -3.26 -7.24
C LEU A 28 -4.87 -3.15 -8.16
N GLU A 29 -5.06 -3.19 -9.49
CA GLU A 29 -3.99 -3.01 -10.46
C GLU A 29 -3.33 -1.64 -10.36
N ARG A 30 -4.13 -0.56 -10.22
CA ARG A 30 -3.61 0.81 -10.06
C ARG A 30 -2.78 0.97 -8.79
N LEU A 31 -3.22 0.38 -7.67
CA LEU A 31 -2.49 0.42 -6.41
C LEU A 31 -1.18 -0.36 -6.50
N GLN A 32 -1.17 -1.52 -7.18
CA GLN A 32 0.07 -2.28 -7.43
C GLN A 32 1.05 -1.50 -8.29
N LYS A 33 0.60 -0.86 -9.39
CA LYS A 33 1.46 -0.01 -10.23
C LYS A 33 2.07 1.15 -9.45
N ARG A 34 1.30 1.80 -8.57
CA ARG A 34 1.80 2.85 -7.66
C ARG A 34 2.87 2.32 -6.72
N LEU A 35 2.69 1.12 -6.19
CA LEU A 35 3.67 0.46 -5.32
C LEU A 35 4.99 0.15 -6.05
N GLU A 36 4.93 -0.25 -7.32
CA GLU A 36 6.10 -0.54 -8.13
C GLU A 36 6.89 0.72 -8.52
N SER A 37 6.18 1.83 -8.76
CA SER A 37 6.77 3.14 -9.07
C SER A 37 7.19 3.94 -7.84
N CYS A 38 7.05 3.35 -6.65
CA CYS A 38 7.31 3.98 -5.37
C CYS A 38 8.83 4.17 -5.19
N PRO A 39 9.34 5.40 -5.01
CA PRO A 39 10.78 5.66 -4.88
C PRO A 39 11.37 4.95 -3.66
N PRO A 40 12.65 4.55 -3.66
CA PRO A 40 13.25 3.80 -2.56
C PRO A 40 13.56 4.64 -1.30
N GLU A 41 13.41 5.97 -1.38
CA GLU A 41 13.66 6.87 -0.26
C GLU A 41 12.56 6.76 0.80
N ASP A 42 12.95 6.61 2.08
CA ASP A 42 12.04 6.38 3.22
C ASP A 42 10.83 7.35 3.25
N ALA A 43 11.10 8.65 3.11
CA ALA A 43 10.05 9.68 3.09
C ALA A 43 9.06 9.51 1.93
N GLU A 44 9.55 9.16 0.74
CA GLU A 44 8.72 8.97 -0.45
C GLU A 44 7.95 7.65 -0.39
N ILE A 45 8.52 6.58 0.16
CA ILE A 45 7.82 5.32 0.43
C ILE A 45 6.65 5.56 1.39
N ARG A 46 6.90 6.21 2.54
CA ARG A 46 5.84 6.49 3.53
C ARG A 46 4.72 7.33 2.92
N LYS A 47 5.05 8.31 2.07
CA LYS A 47 4.07 9.13 1.35
C LYS A 47 3.27 8.31 0.35
N CYS A 48 3.93 7.46 -0.41
CA CYS A 48 3.33 6.56 -1.38
C CYS A 48 2.37 5.55 -0.71
N PHE A 49 2.74 4.98 0.44
CA PHE A 49 1.86 4.11 1.23
C PHE A 49 0.63 4.84 1.76
N ARG A 50 0.79 6.07 2.27
CA ARG A 50 -0.35 6.91 2.67
C ARG A 50 -1.28 7.20 1.50
N ASN A 51 -0.75 7.51 0.32
CA ASN A 51 -1.55 7.73 -0.88
C ASN A 51 -2.34 6.48 -1.31
N ILE A 52 -1.75 5.30 -1.15
CA ILE A 52 -2.42 4.02 -1.38
C ILE A 52 -3.57 3.85 -0.39
N ALA A 53 -3.33 4.05 0.91
CA ALA A 53 -4.35 3.95 1.95
C ALA A 53 -5.50 4.95 1.74
N VAL A 54 -5.21 6.21 1.43
CA VAL A 54 -6.21 7.23 1.10
C VAL A 54 -7.07 6.81 -0.10
N SER A 55 -6.46 6.18 -1.11
CA SER A 55 -7.22 5.66 -2.25
C SER A 55 -8.19 4.56 -1.81
N VAL A 56 -7.78 3.67 -0.90
CA VAL A 56 -8.67 2.65 -0.34
C VAL A 56 -9.79 3.28 0.49
N THR A 57 -9.48 4.29 1.32
CA THR A 57 -10.49 5.08 2.05
C THR A 57 -11.54 5.69 1.13
N MET A 58 -11.12 6.26 0.00
CA MET A 58 -12.02 6.94 -0.94
C MET A 58 -12.85 5.97 -1.81
N PHE A 59 -12.28 4.83 -2.20
CA PHE A 59 -12.88 3.95 -3.20
C PHE A 59 -13.39 2.61 -2.67
N VAL A 60 -13.09 2.25 -1.42
CA VAL A 60 -13.54 1.01 -0.78
C VAL A 60 -14.30 1.34 0.50
N ASP A 61 -13.59 1.65 1.58
CA ASP A 61 -14.16 2.12 2.85
C ASP A 61 -13.06 2.68 3.77
N GLU A 62 -13.48 3.49 4.76
CA GLU A 62 -12.58 4.19 5.66
C GLU A 62 -11.84 3.26 6.64
N GLU A 63 -12.52 2.24 7.16
CA GLU A 63 -11.95 1.31 8.14
C GLU A 63 -10.78 0.53 7.51
N LEU A 64 -11.01 -0.01 6.32
CA LEU A 64 -10.01 -0.73 5.55
C LEU A 64 -8.85 0.18 5.15
N GLY A 65 -9.12 1.42 4.74
CA GLY A 65 -8.06 2.38 4.42
C GLY A 65 -7.15 2.67 5.61
N ARG A 66 -7.72 2.89 6.81
CA ARG A 66 -6.96 3.11 8.05
C ARG A 66 -6.17 1.86 8.47
N GLU A 67 -6.76 0.68 8.36
CA GLU A 67 -6.07 -0.59 8.66
C GLU A 67 -4.87 -0.79 7.71
N LEU A 68 -5.07 -0.52 6.43
CA LEU A 68 -4.05 -0.65 5.40
C LEU A 68 -2.91 0.35 5.60
N GLU A 69 -3.22 1.59 5.97
CA GLU A 69 -2.22 2.61 6.32
C GLU A 69 -1.28 2.12 7.43
N LYS A 70 -1.85 1.61 8.53
CA LYS A 70 -1.06 1.10 9.66
C LYS A 70 -0.15 -0.07 9.24
N LYS A 71 -0.70 -1.05 8.52
CA LYS A 71 0.06 -2.23 8.06
C LYS A 71 1.18 -1.85 7.10
N LEU A 72 0.93 -0.92 6.19
CA LEU A 72 1.93 -0.47 5.23
C LEU A 72 3.03 0.36 5.89
N LEU A 73 2.69 1.31 6.76
CA LEU A 73 3.67 2.13 7.46
C LEU A 73 4.54 1.32 8.43
N ALA A 74 3.99 0.27 9.05
CA ALA A 74 4.76 -0.66 9.88
C ALA A 74 5.90 -1.37 9.11
N LEU A 75 5.83 -1.46 7.78
CA LEU A 75 6.93 -1.98 6.95
C LEU A 75 8.10 -1.00 6.84
N CYS A 76 7.88 0.30 7.08
CA CYS A 76 8.92 1.33 7.03
C CYS A 76 9.70 1.45 8.36
N ASP A 77 9.17 0.89 9.44
CA ASP A 77 9.76 0.97 10.78
C ASP A 77 10.63 -0.27 11.12
N TYR A 78 10.78 -1.20 10.18
CA TYR A 78 11.62 -2.42 10.23
C TYR A 78 12.87 -2.28 9.36
#